data_AF-A0A8S1J8F1-F1
#
_entry.id   AF-A0A8S1J8F1-F1
#
_cell.length_a   1.000
_cell.length_b   1.000
_cell.length_c   1.000
_cell.angle_alpha   90.00
_cell.angle_beta   90.00
_cell.angle_gamma   90.00
#
_symmetry.space_group_name_H-M   'P 1'
#
loop_
_entity.id
_entity.type
_entity.pdbx_description
1 polymer ?
#
loop_
_entity_poly.entity_id
_entity_poly.type
_entity_poly.pdbx_seq_one_letter_code
_entity_poly.pdbx_strand_id
1 'polypeptide(L)'
;MRCLVRQDIPLNQGCLAPITIRIPAGTILSPSSEAAVCGGNVLTSQRVTDVVLKAFRAAAASQGCMNNFTFGDDSMGYYETIAGGAGAGPGWHGRSGVHTHMTNTRITDPEIFERRYPVVLTEFSLREGSGGSGQWRGGDGVVREVEFLAPLTASILSERRSTEPFGLLGGKAGAAGVNLLKRRNGHTVSLGGKASVEVHPGDRIRILTPGGGGFGAEAGANGAAAPHAEERGFAMPGGEGGEFSRQSGSVLEHKRLQESA
;
A
#
# COMPACT_ATOMS: atom_id res chain seq x y z
N MET A 1 -0.02 6.29 14.85
CA MET A 1 0.31 7.13 16.02
C MET A 1 1.63 7.86 15.87
N ARG A 2 2.79 7.18 15.79
CA ARG A 2 4.08 7.88 15.58
C ARG A 2 4.06 8.82 14.36
N CYS A 3 3.49 8.41 13.23
CA CYS A 3 3.32 9.27 12.05
C CYS A 3 2.40 10.50 12.26
N LEU A 4 1.62 10.54 13.34
CA LEU A 4 0.73 11.65 13.70
C LEU A 4 1.34 12.57 14.75
N VAL A 5 2.32 12.08 15.50
CA VAL A 5 3.00 12.85 16.54
C VAL A 5 4.23 13.50 15.92
N ARG A 6 4.29 14.84 15.94
CA ARG A 6 5.39 15.63 15.37
C ARG A 6 6.62 15.67 16.29
N GLN A 7 6.94 14.55 16.93
CA GLN A 7 8.08 14.40 17.82
C GLN A 7 8.75 13.07 17.52
N ASP A 8 10.07 13.04 17.67
CA ASP A 8 10.81 11.79 17.56
C ASP A 8 10.60 10.98 18.85
N ILE A 9 9.73 9.98 18.76
CA ILE A 9 9.41 9.10 19.89
C ILE A 9 10.00 7.71 19.60
N PRO A 10 10.74 7.10 20.56
CA PRO A 10 11.24 5.74 20.42
C PRO A 10 10.14 4.71 20.13
N LEU A 11 10.49 3.63 19.43
CA LEU A 11 9.56 2.54 19.17
C LEU A 11 9.41 1.66 20.43
N ASN A 12 8.45 1.98 21.29
CA ASN A 12 8.14 1.18 22.48
C ASN A 12 6.64 1.20 22.83
N GLN A 13 6.25 0.41 23.82
CA GLN A 13 4.85 0.32 24.27
C GLN A 13 4.32 1.61 24.92
N GLY A 14 5.20 2.51 25.36
CA GLY A 14 4.82 3.79 25.99
C GLY A 14 3.96 4.68 25.09
N CYS A 15 4.17 4.61 23.76
CA CYS A 15 3.33 5.30 22.77
C CYS A 15 1.85 4.89 22.81
N LEU A 16 1.56 3.70 23.35
CA LEU A 16 0.21 3.14 23.45
C LEU A 16 -0.40 3.34 24.84
N ALA A 17 0.39 3.71 25.86
CA ALA A 17 -0.09 3.93 27.22
C ALA A 17 -1.29 4.90 27.32
N PRO A 18 -1.35 6.03 26.58
CA PRO A 18 -2.51 6.93 26.64
C PRO A 18 -3.69 6.48 25.77
N ILE A 19 -3.61 5.33 25.10
CA ILE A 19 -4.60 4.88 24.11
C ILE A 19 -5.45 3.76 24.71
N THR A 20 -6.74 3.99 24.85
CA THR A 20 -7.70 2.94 25.18
C THR A 20 -8.18 2.24 23.90
N ILE A 21 -7.82 0.97 23.72
CA ILE A 21 -8.26 0.15 22.59
C ILE A 21 -9.50 -0.65 23.00
N ARG A 22 -10.65 -0.40 22.35
CA ARG A 22 -11.90 -1.15 22.58
C ARG A 22 -12.26 -1.92 21.31
N ILE A 23 -12.09 -3.24 21.33
CA ILE A 23 -12.43 -4.12 20.21
C ILE A 23 -13.51 -5.10 20.69
N PRO A 24 -14.75 -5.01 20.19
CA PRO A 24 -15.79 -5.95 20.55
C PRO A 24 -15.45 -7.37 20.06
N ALA A 25 -15.79 -8.38 20.87
CA ALA A 25 -15.62 -9.79 20.53
C ALA A 25 -16.50 -10.19 19.33
N GLY A 26 -16.03 -11.16 18.53
CA GLY A 26 -16.74 -11.65 17.35
C GLY A 26 -16.66 -10.70 16.14
N THR A 27 -15.85 -9.66 16.19
CA THR A 27 -15.61 -8.75 15.07
C THR A 27 -14.43 -9.21 14.21
N ILE A 28 -14.27 -8.63 13.02
CA ILE A 28 -13.11 -8.91 12.15
C ILE A 28 -11.75 -8.60 12.84
N LEU A 29 -11.74 -7.77 13.87
CA LEU A 29 -10.54 -7.41 14.65
C LEU A 29 -10.40 -8.24 15.95
N SER A 30 -11.43 -8.99 16.34
CA SER A 30 -11.41 -9.94 17.45
C SER A 30 -12.23 -11.17 17.07
N PRO A 31 -11.74 -11.97 16.10
CA PRO A 31 -12.46 -13.14 15.64
C PRO A 31 -12.38 -14.29 16.66
N SER A 32 -13.20 -15.33 16.48
CA SER A 32 -13.09 -16.55 17.27
C SER A 32 -11.83 -17.35 16.93
N SER A 33 -11.47 -18.30 17.79
CA SER A 33 -10.33 -19.22 17.58
C SER A 33 -10.51 -20.14 16.35
N GLU A 34 -11.73 -20.31 15.87
CA GLU A 34 -12.07 -21.16 14.72
C GLU A 34 -12.04 -20.39 13.39
N ALA A 35 -11.99 -19.06 13.44
CA ALA A 35 -12.05 -18.24 12.24
C ALA A 35 -10.72 -18.26 11.47
N ALA A 36 -10.79 -18.35 10.15
CA ALA A 36 -9.63 -18.20 9.29
C ALA A 36 -9.14 -16.73 9.31
N VAL A 37 -7.91 -16.52 9.79
CA VAL A 37 -7.29 -15.18 9.89
C VAL A 37 -6.19 -14.94 8.84
N CYS A 38 -6.06 -15.85 7.88
CA CYS A 38 -5.12 -15.72 6.76
C CYS A 38 -5.46 -14.46 5.96
N GLY A 39 -4.61 -13.43 6.08
CA GLY A 39 -4.84 -12.12 5.48
C GLY A 39 -5.04 -10.96 6.47
N GLY A 40 -5.14 -11.22 7.78
CA GLY A 40 -5.33 -10.18 8.79
C GLY A 40 -4.20 -9.14 8.79
N ASN A 41 -2.94 -9.60 8.77
CA ASN A 41 -1.79 -8.71 8.69
C ASN A 41 -1.74 -7.97 7.34
N VAL A 42 -1.95 -8.67 6.23
CA VAL A 42 -1.66 -8.11 4.90
C VAL A 42 -2.77 -7.26 4.30
N LEU A 43 -4.01 -7.49 4.71
CA LEU A 43 -5.19 -6.79 4.19
C LEU A 43 -5.83 -5.96 5.29
N THR A 44 -6.30 -6.60 6.37
CA THR A 44 -7.10 -5.93 7.41
C THR A 44 -6.32 -4.81 8.09
N SER A 45 -5.04 -5.04 8.44
CA SER A 45 -4.22 -3.99 9.08
C SER A 45 -4.08 -2.75 8.19
N GLN A 46 -3.94 -2.92 6.87
CA GLN A 46 -3.85 -1.83 5.91
C GLN A 46 -5.13 -0.99 5.92
N ARG A 47 -6.29 -1.65 6.00
CA ARG A 47 -7.59 -0.95 6.08
C ARG A 47 -7.75 -0.23 7.41
N VAL A 48 -7.34 -0.83 8.52
CA VAL A 48 -7.36 -0.19 9.85
C VAL A 48 -6.50 1.08 9.84
N THR A 49 -5.30 1.02 9.29
CA THR A 49 -4.43 2.19 9.16
C THR A 49 -5.06 3.29 8.31
N ASP A 50 -5.64 2.95 7.15
CA ASP A 50 -6.37 3.92 6.31
C ASP A 50 -7.52 4.59 7.09
N VAL A 51 -8.28 3.84 7.88
CA VAL A 51 -9.38 4.37 8.69
C VAL A 51 -8.86 5.34 9.76
N VAL A 52 -7.78 4.98 10.47
CA VAL A 52 -7.18 5.84 11.49
C VAL A 52 -6.65 7.13 10.85
N LEU A 53 -5.88 7.04 9.76
CA LEU A 53 -5.35 8.21 9.07
C LEU A 53 -6.46 9.12 8.53
N LYS A 54 -7.54 8.52 8.00
CA LYS A 54 -8.71 9.26 7.53
C LYS A 54 -9.43 9.98 8.67
N ALA A 55 -9.62 9.32 9.81
CA ALA A 55 -10.29 9.90 10.98
C ALA A 55 -9.57 11.16 11.47
N PHE A 56 -8.23 11.15 11.47
CA PHE A 56 -7.39 12.30 11.81
C PHE A 56 -7.15 13.27 10.64
N ARG A 57 -7.72 12.99 9.46
CA ARG A 57 -7.47 13.76 8.22
C ARG A 57 -5.99 13.94 7.89
N ALA A 58 -5.16 12.95 8.25
CA ALA A 58 -3.71 13.06 8.23
C ALA A 58 -3.09 12.80 6.85
N ALA A 59 -3.68 11.86 6.09
CA ALA A 59 -3.25 11.51 4.74
C ALA A 59 -4.40 10.87 3.96
N ALA A 60 -4.36 10.99 2.64
CA ALA A 60 -5.21 10.21 1.75
C ALA A 60 -4.83 8.72 1.80
N ALA A 61 -5.69 7.84 1.29
CA ALA A 61 -5.41 6.41 1.31
C ALA A 61 -4.20 6.07 0.42
N SER A 62 -3.30 5.23 0.92
CA SER A 62 -2.37 4.52 0.02
C SER A 62 -3.11 3.38 -0.69
N GLN A 63 -2.41 2.59 -1.49
CA GLN A 63 -2.92 1.34 -2.08
C GLN A 63 -3.59 0.42 -1.04
N GLY A 64 -3.17 0.54 0.24
CA GLY A 64 -3.51 -0.25 1.41
C GLY A 64 -3.93 -1.70 1.13
N CYS A 65 -3.05 -2.36 0.43
CA CYS A 65 -3.03 -3.79 0.20
C CYS A 65 -1.55 -4.11 0.00
N MET A 66 -1.11 -5.28 0.45
CA MET A 66 0.27 -5.72 0.19
C MET A 66 0.43 -6.43 -1.17
N ASN A 67 -0.67 -6.63 -1.90
CA ASN A 67 -0.74 -7.38 -3.16
C ASN A 67 0.02 -8.70 -3.06
N ASN A 68 -0.44 -9.58 -2.16
CA ASN A 68 0.21 -10.87 -1.96
C ASN A 68 0.04 -11.71 -3.22
N PHE A 69 1.15 -12.03 -3.85
CA PHE A 69 1.20 -12.94 -4.97
C PHE A 69 2.05 -14.14 -4.58
N THR A 70 1.46 -15.31 -4.74
CA THR A 70 2.07 -16.58 -4.39
C THR A 70 1.88 -17.54 -5.53
N PHE A 71 2.83 -18.44 -5.72
CA PHE A 71 2.66 -19.57 -6.60
C PHE A 71 3.58 -20.71 -6.19
N GLY A 72 3.27 -21.93 -6.61
CA GLY A 72 4.05 -23.09 -6.27
C GLY A 72 3.36 -24.40 -6.63
N ASP A 73 3.97 -25.47 -6.15
CA ASP A 73 3.51 -26.85 -6.22
C ASP A 73 3.96 -27.58 -4.93
N ASP A 74 3.91 -28.91 -4.92
CA ASP A 74 4.33 -29.72 -3.76
C ASP A 74 5.84 -29.63 -3.46
N SER A 75 6.65 -29.16 -4.41
CA SER A 75 8.12 -29.11 -4.31
C SER A 75 8.64 -27.71 -3.96
N MET A 76 7.89 -26.66 -4.28
CA MET A 76 8.31 -25.27 -4.05
C MET A 76 7.15 -24.31 -3.80
N GLY A 77 7.45 -23.23 -3.08
CA GLY A 77 6.55 -22.10 -2.92
C GLY A 77 7.29 -20.78 -3.06
N TYR A 78 6.69 -19.84 -3.79
CA TYR A 78 7.09 -18.45 -3.84
C TYR A 78 6.02 -17.57 -3.20
N TYR A 79 6.46 -16.53 -2.50
CA TYR A 79 5.60 -15.49 -1.96
C TYR A 79 6.27 -14.13 -2.09
N GLU A 80 5.61 -13.21 -2.78
CA GLU A 80 5.93 -11.78 -2.76
C GLU A 80 4.75 -10.90 -2.32
N THR A 81 5.12 -9.74 -1.79
CA THR A 81 4.24 -8.57 -1.70
C THR A 81 4.64 -7.59 -2.81
N ILE A 82 3.68 -7.01 -3.51
CA ILE A 82 3.95 -6.08 -4.62
C ILE A 82 3.63 -4.65 -4.18
N ALA A 83 4.56 -3.73 -4.48
CA ALA A 83 4.45 -2.31 -4.15
C ALA A 83 3.32 -1.60 -4.92
N GLY A 84 2.99 -0.37 -4.53
CA GLY A 84 1.96 0.43 -5.19
C GLY A 84 2.03 1.89 -4.81
N GLY A 85 0.92 2.60 -5.00
CA GLY A 85 0.89 4.04 -4.76
C GLY A 85 0.72 4.40 -3.28
N ALA A 86 1.52 5.34 -2.79
CA ALA A 86 1.30 5.97 -1.47
C ALA A 86 0.29 7.13 -1.57
N GLY A 87 -0.50 7.32 -0.52
CA GLY A 87 -1.42 8.45 -0.42
C GLY A 87 -0.70 9.79 -0.26
N ALA A 88 -1.27 10.84 -0.83
CA ALA A 88 -0.80 12.22 -0.62
C ALA A 88 -1.23 12.77 0.75
N GLY A 89 -0.62 13.86 1.20
CA GLY A 89 -0.98 14.53 2.44
C GLY A 89 -0.73 16.04 2.42
N PRO A 90 -0.91 16.74 3.57
CA PRO A 90 -0.81 18.19 3.64
C PRO A 90 0.62 18.68 3.40
N GLY A 91 0.93 19.01 2.14
CA GLY A 91 2.25 19.54 1.75
C GLY A 91 3.12 18.56 0.98
N TRP A 92 2.63 17.36 0.63
CA TRP A 92 3.43 16.38 -0.09
C TRP A 92 2.62 15.48 -1.03
N HIS A 93 3.25 15.15 -2.17
CA HIS A 93 2.78 14.11 -3.09
C HIS A 93 2.99 12.71 -2.51
N GLY A 94 2.12 11.78 -2.91
CA GLY A 94 2.33 10.37 -2.67
C GLY A 94 3.50 9.83 -3.50
N ARG A 95 4.31 8.96 -2.90
CA ARG A 95 5.40 8.26 -3.61
C ARG A 95 4.85 7.10 -4.43
N SER A 96 5.29 6.98 -5.68
CA SER A 96 4.92 5.88 -6.59
C SER A 96 5.74 4.62 -6.31
N GLY A 97 5.13 3.45 -6.53
CA GLY A 97 5.81 2.15 -6.54
C GLY A 97 6.53 1.78 -5.24
N VAL A 98 5.98 2.15 -4.09
CA VAL A 98 6.56 1.84 -2.77
C VAL A 98 5.67 0.94 -1.93
N HIS A 99 6.31 0.20 -1.04
CA HIS A 99 5.62 -0.46 0.06
C HIS A 99 5.17 0.57 1.08
N THR A 100 3.94 0.41 1.58
CA THR A 100 3.30 1.40 2.46
C THR A 100 2.82 0.75 3.74
N HIS A 101 2.87 1.52 4.82
CA HIS A 101 2.35 1.16 6.14
C HIS A 101 2.93 -0.16 6.69
N MET A 102 2.15 -1.25 6.70
CA MET A 102 2.51 -2.51 7.36
C MET A 102 3.38 -3.43 6.49
N THR A 103 3.75 -3.00 5.28
CA THR A 103 4.65 -3.77 4.42
C THR A 103 6.11 -3.41 4.71
N ASN A 104 6.90 -4.39 5.13
CA ASN A 104 8.33 -4.24 5.44
C ASN A 104 9.18 -5.27 4.68
N THR A 105 8.94 -5.38 3.38
CA THR A 105 9.63 -6.29 2.48
C THR A 105 10.43 -5.49 1.46
N ARG A 106 11.44 -6.13 0.88
CA ARG A 106 12.12 -5.63 -0.32
C ARG A 106 11.77 -6.54 -1.47
N ILE A 107 11.74 -5.99 -2.68
CA ILE A 107 11.56 -6.81 -3.86
C ILE A 107 12.78 -7.71 -4.07
N THR A 108 12.54 -8.91 -4.60
CA THR A 108 13.60 -9.82 -5.02
C THR A 108 14.14 -9.38 -6.38
N ASP A 109 15.46 -9.45 -6.56
CA ASP A 109 16.08 -9.11 -7.84
C ASP A 109 15.52 -10.00 -8.96
N PRO A 110 15.14 -9.43 -10.12
CA PRO A 110 14.55 -10.18 -11.23
C PRO A 110 15.39 -11.39 -11.65
N GLU A 111 16.71 -11.24 -11.75
CA GLU A 111 17.61 -12.33 -12.14
C GLU A 111 17.60 -13.50 -11.14
N ILE A 112 17.50 -13.20 -9.85
CA ILE A 112 17.41 -14.22 -8.80
C ILE A 112 16.04 -14.89 -8.82
N PHE A 113 14.98 -14.10 -9.06
CA PHE A 113 13.62 -14.59 -9.17
C PHE A 113 13.48 -15.60 -10.34
N GLU A 114 13.93 -15.22 -11.53
CA GLU A 114 13.86 -16.07 -12.74
C GLU A 114 14.81 -17.27 -12.69
N ARG A 115 15.93 -17.15 -11.96
CA ARG A 115 16.87 -18.28 -11.78
C ARG A 115 16.34 -19.34 -10.82
N ARG A 116 15.57 -18.94 -9.81
CA ARG A 116 15.08 -19.84 -8.74
C ARG A 116 13.74 -20.48 -9.06
N TYR A 117 12.91 -19.82 -9.87
CA TYR A 117 11.54 -20.24 -10.14
C TYR A 117 11.32 -20.37 -11.64
N PRO A 118 10.46 -21.30 -12.11
CA PRO A 118 10.20 -21.51 -13.52
C PRO A 118 9.24 -20.44 -14.06
N VAL A 119 9.69 -19.19 -14.03
CA VAL A 119 8.93 -18.01 -14.42
C VAL A 119 9.85 -16.97 -15.07
N VAL A 120 9.27 -16.11 -15.90
CA VAL A 120 9.95 -14.94 -16.47
C VAL A 120 9.18 -13.69 -16.06
N LEU A 121 9.89 -12.68 -15.59
CA LEU A 121 9.32 -11.37 -15.34
C LEU A 121 9.25 -10.58 -16.65
N THR A 122 8.07 -10.53 -17.26
CA THR A 122 7.92 -9.85 -18.56
C THR A 122 7.75 -8.34 -18.41
N GLU A 123 7.24 -7.86 -17.28
CA GLU A 123 7.12 -6.42 -17.01
C GLU A 123 7.20 -6.12 -15.51
N PHE A 124 8.00 -5.11 -15.17
CA PHE A 124 7.93 -4.45 -13.88
C PHE A 124 8.16 -2.94 -14.03
N SER A 125 7.08 -2.18 -14.00
CA SER A 125 7.06 -0.75 -14.35
C SER A 125 6.13 0.03 -13.42
N LEU A 126 6.24 1.36 -13.41
CA LEU A 126 5.22 2.19 -12.77
C LEU A 126 3.93 2.16 -13.59
N ARG A 127 2.80 2.11 -12.90
CA ARG A 127 1.47 2.21 -13.52
C ARG A 127 1.08 3.68 -13.63
N GLU A 128 1.63 4.35 -14.64
CA GLU A 128 1.46 5.80 -14.84
C GLU A 128 -0.02 6.22 -14.85
N GLY A 129 -0.31 7.32 -14.17
CA GLY A 129 -1.66 7.90 -14.12
C GLY A 129 -2.65 7.16 -13.22
N SER A 130 -2.19 6.21 -12.40
CA SER A 130 -3.04 5.51 -11.44
C SER A 130 -3.18 6.26 -10.11
N GLY A 131 -2.30 7.21 -9.81
CA GLY A 131 -2.40 8.08 -8.64
C GLY A 131 -3.55 9.09 -8.75
N GLY A 132 -4.27 9.26 -7.64
CA GLY A 132 -5.40 10.17 -7.53
C GLY A 132 -4.97 11.63 -7.65
N SER A 133 -5.79 12.42 -8.35
CA SER A 133 -5.54 13.83 -8.61
C SER A 133 -5.91 14.72 -7.41
N GLY A 134 -5.36 15.93 -7.33
CA GLY A 134 -5.49 16.82 -6.18
C GLY A 134 -4.41 17.89 -6.17
N GLN A 135 -4.49 18.86 -5.25
CA GLN A 135 -3.38 19.80 -5.02
C GLN A 135 -2.06 19.05 -4.83
N TRP A 136 -2.13 17.95 -4.07
CA TRP A 136 -1.07 16.97 -3.96
C TRP A 136 -1.54 15.64 -4.56
N ARG A 137 -0.93 15.26 -5.68
CA ARG A 137 -1.17 13.98 -6.36
C ARG A 137 -0.76 12.78 -5.49
N GLY A 138 -1.58 11.73 -5.50
CA GLY A 138 -1.23 10.42 -4.98
C GLY A 138 -0.17 9.71 -5.85
N GLY A 139 0.54 8.76 -5.27
CA GLY A 139 1.56 7.99 -5.99
C GLY A 139 0.94 6.99 -6.96
N ASP A 140 1.65 6.71 -8.06
CA ASP A 140 1.27 5.67 -9.00
C ASP A 140 1.56 4.27 -8.44
N GLY A 141 0.70 3.30 -8.79
CA GLY A 141 0.93 1.88 -8.57
C GLY A 141 2.06 1.33 -9.44
N VAL A 142 2.13 0.01 -9.54
CA VAL A 142 3.06 -0.70 -10.44
C VAL A 142 2.31 -1.68 -11.31
N VAL A 143 2.90 -2.00 -12.45
CA VAL A 143 2.55 -3.17 -13.23
C VAL A 143 3.59 -4.24 -12.93
N ARG A 144 3.13 -5.45 -12.60
CA ARG A 144 3.95 -6.65 -12.42
C ARG A 144 3.38 -7.75 -13.31
N GLU A 145 4.12 -8.22 -14.30
CA GLU A 145 3.67 -9.29 -15.19
C GLU A 145 4.65 -10.46 -15.16
N VAL A 146 4.15 -11.66 -14.82
CA VAL A 146 4.94 -12.88 -14.69
C VAL A 146 4.41 -13.91 -15.67
N GLU A 147 5.27 -14.41 -16.56
CA GLU A 147 5.01 -15.57 -17.43
C GLU A 147 5.47 -16.85 -16.75
N PHE A 148 4.65 -17.89 -16.80
CA PHE A 148 4.96 -19.18 -16.20
C PHE A 148 5.61 -20.12 -17.22
N LEU A 149 6.62 -20.88 -16.80
CA LEU A 149 7.35 -21.85 -17.63
C LEU A 149 7.06 -23.31 -17.24
N ALA A 150 6.34 -23.54 -16.14
CA ALA A 150 5.91 -24.85 -15.66
C ALA A 150 4.45 -24.80 -15.20
N PRO A 151 3.74 -25.96 -15.15
CA PRO A 151 2.43 -26.05 -14.51
C PRO A 151 2.55 -25.75 -13.01
N LEU A 152 1.78 -24.78 -12.51
CA LEU A 152 1.82 -24.34 -11.12
C LEU A 152 0.43 -23.89 -10.65
N THR A 153 0.24 -23.84 -9.33
CA THR A 153 -0.91 -23.15 -8.73
C THR A 153 -0.48 -21.74 -8.34
N ALA A 154 -1.15 -20.72 -8.86
CA ALA A 154 -0.93 -19.33 -8.51
C ALA A 154 -2.10 -18.77 -7.70
N SER A 155 -1.82 -18.06 -6.62
CA SER A 155 -2.82 -17.43 -5.77
C SER A 155 -2.52 -15.96 -5.55
N ILE A 156 -3.58 -15.14 -5.66
CA ILE A 156 -3.56 -13.71 -5.35
C ILE A 156 -4.44 -13.46 -4.13
N LEU A 157 -3.90 -12.73 -3.16
CA LEU A 157 -4.64 -12.22 -2.01
C LEU A 157 -4.48 -10.71 -1.96
N SER A 158 -5.51 -10.01 -2.43
CA SER A 158 -5.42 -8.57 -2.65
C SER A 158 -6.76 -7.85 -2.44
N GLU A 159 -6.68 -6.53 -2.25
CA GLU A 159 -7.80 -5.64 -1.99
C GLU A 159 -7.75 -4.43 -2.93
N ARG A 160 -8.76 -3.56 -2.85
CA ARG A 160 -8.89 -2.38 -3.71
C ARG A 160 -9.04 -2.69 -5.20
N ARG A 161 -9.73 -3.80 -5.51
CA ARG A 161 -10.15 -4.20 -6.87
C ARG A 161 -11.61 -3.83 -7.15
N SER A 162 -12.45 -3.84 -6.11
CA SER A 162 -13.85 -3.40 -6.14
C SER A 162 -14.07 -1.99 -5.57
N THR A 163 -13.09 -1.46 -4.83
CA THR A 163 -13.15 -0.13 -4.21
C THR A 163 -11.84 0.61 -4.42
N GLU A 164 -11.90 1.91 -4.64
CA GLU A 164 -10.72 2.72 -4.90
C GLU A 164 -10.07 3.25 -3.61
N PRO A 165 -8.73 3.42 -3.58
CA PRO A 165 -8.05 4.23 -2.57
C PRO A 165 -8.59 5.66 -2.55
N PHE A 166 -9.25 6.05 -1.46
CA PHE A 166 -9.92 7.36 -1.38
C PHE A 166 -8.92 8.52 -1.33
N GLY A 167 -9.28 9.64 -1.96
CA GLY A 167 -8.63 10.92 -1.73
C GLY A 167 -9.13 11.62 -0.46
N LEU A 168 -8.51 12.74 -0.10
CA LEU A 168 -8.84 13.50 1.12
C LEU A 168 -8.92 15.01 0.85
N LEU A 169 -9.80 15.71 1.59
CA LEU A 169 -9.98 17.16 1.51
C LEU A 169 -10.14 17.71 0.08
N GLY A 170 -10.92 17.02 -0.77
CA GLY A 170 -11.14 17.42 -2.17
C GLY A 170 -10.21 16.74 -3.19
N GLY A 171 -9.22 15.97 -2.74
CA GLY A 171 -8.45 15.09 -3.62
C GLY A 171 -9.28 13.91 -4.14
N LYS A 172 -8.99 13.47 -5.36
CA LYS A 172 -9.65 12.35 -6.04
C LYS A 172 -9.05 11.00 -5.62
N ALA A 173 -9.84 9.95 -5.81
CA ALA A 173 -9.41 8.58 -5.57
C ALA A 173 -8.29 8.17 -6.53
N GLY A 174 -7.40 7.29 -6.07
CA GLY A 174 -6.47 6.57 -6.94
C GLY A 174 -7.18 5.45 -7.66
N ALA A 175 -6.66 5.03 -8.81
CA ALA A 175 -7.25 3.97 -9.59
C ALA A 175 -7.19 2.62 -8.83
N ALA A 176 -8.29 1.86 -8.93
CA ALA A 176 -8.35 0.49 -8.42
C ALA A 176 -7.26 -0.40 -9.05
N GLY A 177 -6.87 -1.44 -8.32
CA GLY A 177 -6.01 -2.50 -8.83
C GLY A 177 -6.77 -3.45 -9.75
N VAL A 178 -6.04 -4.16 -10.62
CA VAL A 178 -6.60 -5.14 -11.56
C VAL A 178 -5.67 -6.34 -11.61
N ASN A 179 -6.24 -7.55 -11.56
CA ASN A 179 -5.48 -8.79 -11.67
C ASN A 179 -6.01 -9.56 -12.88
N LEU A 180 -5.13 -9.86 -13.84
CA LEU A 180 -5.47 -10.51 -15.10
C LEU A 180 -4.65 -11.78 -15.27
N LEU A 181 -5.32 -12.86 -15.65
CA LEU A 181 -4.69 -14.07 -16.17
C LEU A 181 -4.83 -14.07 -17.68
N LYS A 182 -3.70 -13.90 -18.39
CA LYS A 182 -3.60 -14.03 -19.84
C LYS A 182 -3.22 -15.47 -20.16
N ARG A 183 -4.12 -16.21 -20.78
CA ARG A 183 -3.85 -17.57 -21.25
C ARG A 183 -3.03 -17.52 -22.53
N ARG A 184 -2.21 -18.54 -22.77
CA ARG A 184 -1.41 -18.68 -24.00
C ARG A 184 -2.25 -18.61 -25.28
N ASN A 185 -3.51 -19.05 -25.23
CA ASN A 185 -4.44 -18.99 -26.36
C ASN A 185 -5.02 -17.59 -26.65
N GLY A 186 -4.56 -16.56 -25.93
CA GLY A 186 -4.99 -15.16 -26.09
C GLY A 186 -6.18 -14.77 -25.20
N HIS A 187 -6.84 -15.72 -24.53
CA HIS A 187 -7.95 -15.40 -23.63
C HIS A 187 -7.46 -14.70 -22.36
N THR A 188 -8.15 -13.63 -21.94
CA THR A 188 -7.81 -12.90 -20.71
C THR A 188 -8.95 -12.99 -19.71
N VAL A 189 -8.62 -13.44 -18.49
CA VAL A 189 -9.57 -13.62 -17.39
C VAL A 189 -9.25 -12.63 -16.26
N SER A 190 -10.26 -11.94 -15.74
CA SER A 190 -10.11 -11.17 -14.50
C SER A 190 -10.13 -12.11 -13.30
N LEU A 191 -9.10 -12.03 -12.46
CA LEU A 191 -8.99 -12.87 -11.25
C LEU A 191 -9.68 -12.24 -10.02
N GLY A 192 -10.22 -11.03 -10.14
CA GLY A 192 -10.75 -10.29 -8.99
C GLY A 192 -9.67 -10.02 -7.92
N GLY A 193 -10.09 -9.73 -6.69
CA GLY A 193 -9.17 -9.43 -5.59
C GLY A 193 -8.52 -10.66 -4.96
N LYS A 194 -9.22 -11.79 -4.96
CA LYS A 194 -8.80 -13.03 -4.30
C LYS A 194 -9.14 -14.21 -5.20
N ALA A 195 -8.13 -14.97 -5.60
CA ALA A 195 -8.30 -16.15 -6.44
C ALA A 195 -7.12 -17.10 -6.29
N SER A 196 -7.38 -18.38 -6.55
CA SER A 196 -6.37 -19.41 -6.77
C SER A 196 -6.67 -20.06 -8.11
N VAL A 197 -5.66 -20.21 -8.96
CA VAL A 197 -5.79 -20.68 -10.33
C VAL A 197 -4.62 -21.56 -10.73
N GLU A 198 -4.92 -22.59 -11.51
CA GLU A 198 -3.91 -23.36 -12.23
C GLU A 198 -3.41 -22.56 -13.44
N VAL A 199 -2.09 -22.46 -13.55
CA VAL A 199 -1.37 -21.82 -14.65
C VAL A 199 -0.50 -22.83 -15.37
N HIS A 200 -0.38 -22.68 -16.69
CA HIS A 200 0.42 -23.57 -17.53
C HIS A 200 1.55 -22.80 -18.24
N PRO A 201 2.54 -23.51 -18.80
CA PRO A 201 3.61 -22.87 -19.56
C PRO A 201 3.09 -21.92 -20.66
N GLY A 202 3.55 -20.67 -20.61
CA GLY A 202 3.15 -19.57 -21.51
C GLY A 202 1.95 -18.76 -21.04
N ASP A 203 1.27 -19.14 -19.95
CA ASP A 203 0.29 -18.28 -19.30
C ASP A 203 0.99 -17.14 -18.55
N ARG A 204 0.33 -15.98 -18.43
CA ARG A 204 0.86 -14.82 -17.71
C ARG A 204 -0.13 -14.29 -16.69
N ILE A 205 0.36 -13.95 -15.50
CA ILE A 205 -0.40 -13.16 -14.54
C ILE A 205 0.11 -11.72 -14.58
N ARG A 206 -0.79 -10.78 -14.92
CA ARG A 206 -0.54 -9.34 -14.91
C ARG A 206 -1.29 -8.70 -13.76
N ILE A 207 -0.53 -8.12 -12.83
CA ILE A 207 -1.03 -7.43 -11.64
C ILE A 207 -0.77 -5.94 -11.82
N LEU A 208 -1.85 -5.17 -11.87
CA LEU A 208 -1.83 -3.72 -11.83
C LEU A 208 -2.19 -3.32 -10.40
N THR A 209 -1.23 -2.83 -9.63
CA THR A 209 -1.49 -2.46 -8.24
C THR A 209 -2.26 -1.13 -8.15
N PRO A 210 -2.97 -0.89 -7.04
CA PRO A 210 -3.69 0.36 -6.86
C PRO A 210 -2.74 1.57 -6.76
N GLY A 211 -3.21 2.73 -7.21
CA GLY A 211 -2.56 4.01 -6.90
C GLY A 211 -2.83 4.48 -5.47
N GLY A 212 -2.28 5.63 -5.10
CA GLY A 212 -2.64 6.34 -3.88
C GLY A 212 -3.69 7.42 -4.16
N GLY A 213 -4.50 7.78 -3.16
CA GLY A 213 -5.43 8.91 -3.24
C GLY A 213 -4.72 10.25 -3.23
N GLY A 214 -5.31 11.24 -3.90
CA GLY A 214 -4.86 12.62 -3.89
C GLY A 214 -5.33 13.38 -2.65
N PHE A 215 -4.73 14.55 -2.41
CA PHE A 215 -5.03 15.42 -1.28
C PHE A 215 -5.26 16.85 -1.75
N GLY A 216 -6.31 17.50 -1.23
CA GLY A 216 -6.66 18.88 -1.60
C GLY A 216 -7.34 18.97 -2.97
N ALA A 217 -8.22 19.96 -3.16
CA ALA A 217 -8.80 20.24 -4.47
C ALA A 217 -7.74 20.78 -5.44
N GLU A 218 -7.82 20.41 -6.72
CA GLU A 218 -6.96 20.98 -7.76
C GLU A 218 -7.28 22.47 -7.97
N ALA A 219 -6.25 23.30 -8.10
CA ALA A 219 -6.41 24.70 -8.47
C ALA A 219 -7.03 24.78 -9.89
N GLY A 220 -8.33 25.05 -9.95
CA GLY A 220 -9.12 25.04 -11.18
C GLY A 220 -10.51 24.43 -11.02
N ALA A 221 -10.75 23.66 -9.95
CA ALA A 221 -12.08 23.16 -9.60
C ALA A 221 -12.83 24.22 -8.75
N ASN A 222 -13.43 25.20 -9.43
CA ASN A 222 -14.24 26.32 -8.91
C ASN A 222 -13.50 27.41 -8.08
N GLY A 223 -13.66 28.66 -8.54
CA GLY A 223 -13.29 29.90 -7.84
C GLY A 223 -14.17 30.21 -6.63
N ALA A 224 -14.36 29.24 -5.74
CA ALA A 224 -14.85 29.49 -4.39
C ALA A 224 -13.64 29.32 -3.47
N ALA A 225 -13.21 30.44 -2.85
CA ALA A 225 -12.21 30.42 -1.80
C ALA A 225 -12.58 29.30 -0.80
N ALA A 226 -11.63 28.39 -0.55
CA ALA A 226 -11.81 27.38 0.46
C ALA A 226 -12.22 28.10 1.76
N PRO A 227 -13.32 27.71 2.42
CA PRO A 227 -13.59 28.23 3.75
C PRO A 227 -12.36 27.90 4.58
N HIS A 228 -11.79 28.92 5.23
CA HIS A 228 -10.74 28.76 6.23
C HIS A 228 -11.05 27.49 7.00
N ALA A 229 -10.14 26.51 6.93
CA ALA A 229 -10.20 25.39 7.83
C ALA A 229 -10.09 26.00 9.23
N GLU A 230 -11.24 26.22 9.88
CA GLU A 230 -11.29 26.43 11.32
C GLU A 230 -10.40 25.37 11.92
N GLU A 231 -9.39 25.83 12.65
CA GLU A 231 -8.50 25.04 13.46
C GLU A 231 -9.35 24.25 14.47
N ARG A 232 -9.86 23.10 14.04
CA ARG A 232 -10.08 21.95 14.93
C ARG A 232 -8.85 21.05 14.92
N GLY A 233 -7.69 21.69 14.73
CA GLY A 233 -6.42 21.14 15.18
C GLY A 233 -6.44 21.11 16.70
N PHE A 234 -5.97 20.00 17.25
CA PHE A 234 -5.56 19.95 18.65
C PHE A 234 -4.68 21.18 18.92
N ALA A 235 -5.10 22.03 19.86
CA ALA A 235 -4.39 23.29 20.16
C ALA A 235 -2.92 23.00 20.47
N MET A 236 -2.03 23.60 19.70
CA MET A 236 -0.58 23.49 19.85
C MET A 236 -0.10 24.50 20.90
N PRO A 237 0.64 24.12 21.95
CA PRO A 237 1.42 25.09 22.71
C PRO A 237 2.57 25.58 21.83
N GLY A 238 2.72 26.91 21.76
CA GLY A 238 3.64 27.60 20.86
C GLY A 238 5.09 27.14 20.92
N GLY A 239 5.72 27.09 19.76
CA GLY A 239 7.16 26.93 19.58
C GLY A 239 7.54 27.61 18.26
N GLU A 240 8.38 28.63 18.36
CA GLU A 240 8.87 29.46 17.27
C GLU A 240 9.65 28.63 16.22
N GLY A 241 9.72 29.20 15.00
CA GLY A 241 10.23 28.55 13.80
C GLY A 241 11.61 27.92 13.95
N GLY A 242 11.69 26.64 13.60
CA GLY A 242 12.95 25.95 13.34
C GLY A 242 13.03 25.56 11.86
N GLU A 243 14.12 25.93 11.20
CA GLU A 243 14.47 25.46 9.85
C GLU A 243 14.48 23.93 9.77
N PHE A 244 13.82 23.38 8.76
CA PHE A 244 13.84 21.95 8.48
C PHE A 244 15.17 21.55 7.83
N SER A 245 16.03 20.86 8.59
CA SER A 245 17.18 20.16 8.02
C SER A 245 16.70 18.98 7.16
N ARG A 246 16.94 19.05 5.85
CA ARG A 246 16.86 17.87 4.97
C ARG A 246 18.02 16.94 5.32
N GLN A 247 17.74 15.86 6.03
CA GLN A 247 18.75 14.82 6.22
C GLN A 247 18.96 14.04 4.91
N SER A 248 20.09 14.28 4.27
CA SER A 248 20.69 13.39 3.28
C SER A 248 21.64 12.42 3.99
N GLY A 249 21.31 11.14 3.99
CA GLY A 249 22.14 10.07 4.57
C GLY A 249 21.76 8.72 3.99
N SER A 250 22.70 7.79 3.90
CA SER A 250 22.42 6.48 3.31
C SER A 250 21.60 5.62 4.27
N VAL A 251 20.75 4.73 3.73
CA VAL A 251 19.94 3.78 4.52
C VAL A 251 20.82 2.94 5.47
N LEU A 252 22.10 2.75 5.13
CA LEU A 252 23.07 2.03 5.95
C LEU A 252 23.36 2.74 7.28
N GLU A 253 23.42 4.08 7.27
CA GLU A 253 23.70 4.89 8.47
C GLU A 253 22.51 4.87 9.43
N HIS A 254 21.29 4.92 8.90
CA HIS A 254 20.09 4.81 9.71
C HIS A 254 19.97 3.44 10.40
N LYS A 255 20.40 2.36 9.73
CA LYS A 255 20.37 1.01 10.28
C LYS A 255 21.38 0.82 11.43
N ARG A 256 22.59 1.37 11.29
CA ARG A 256 23.62 1.35 12.35
C ARG A 256 23.16 2.10 13.61
N LEU A 257 22.42 3.19 13.46
CA LEU A 257 21.88 3.96 14.58
C LEU A 257 20.81 3.19 15.37
N GLN A 258 20.03 2.33 14.72
CA GLN A 258 19.03 1.50 15.39
C GLN A 258 19.59 0.23 16.04
N GLU A 259 20.70 -0.29 15.52
CA GLU A 259 21.35 -1.51 16.05
C GLU A 259 22.34 -1.22 17.21
N SER A 260 22.58 0.06 17.53
CA SER A 260 23.54 0.48 18.58
C SER A 260 22.89 1.02 19.87
N ALA A 261 21.59 0.78 20.08
CA ALA A 261 20.84 1.23 21.26
C ALA A 261 20.17 0.06 22.00
#